data_AF-A0A179I8T5-F1
#
_entry.id   AF-A0A179I8T5-F1
#
_cell.length_a   1.000
_cell.length_b   1.000
_cell.length_c   1.000
_cell.angle_alpha   90.00
_cell.angle_beta   90.00
_cell.angle_gamma   90.00
#
_symmetry.space_group_name_H-M   'P 1'
#
loop_
_entity.id
_entity.type
_entity.pdbx_description
1 polymer ?
#
loop_
_entity_poly.entity_id
_entity_poly.type
_entity_poly.pdbx_seq_one_letter_code
_entity_poly.pdbx_strand_id
1 'polypeptide(L)'
;MQYVAAHTCVPIPKLYKIHATECGIYIEMEYVQGRTLSKALCTLSTDQTASVFAQLQQYVAALRALPPPEPGVVSSAFGNPAHDGRIGNRFFGPMSVDDFQAQARGRLVMEDVHLLGDEVRRVHTTRYATKFTHADLASRNIIVRGGGDVAAIIDWAFAGWYPEYWEFTKAHYVVLEQEWNDNVRTAVPCYEEELVAEMILWERLPEPGTAMTSYRDGVIREHPGSFPSAAWLKASGFYASKPCCLPEPVIFIPHLYDDLAVELPLHIEPPRAGYCGRFCGTVASSKDLESGARTARTETMPTAGRLHRHMATPWTPFLRAHTQDKHALLSGCWGLNLSRWRSTTAATSPKATRAASSTTRPAWGVLVVPKQPASAPDRKAPGRKAHAFEATDASEIDSATFRMTNPSMDWWYRARLHVNAELSLRFLGQLVVGEIPEGDGSPEALKLFFGKVPLPIKNTDPQQGCVTWSISAVEAMQKEDWVRAFDLEAFKDDALAYADDRIKGEKATEPKLKYYTGTEST
;
A
#
# COMPACT_ATOMS: atom_id res chain seq x y z
N MET A 1 -2.96 -15.35 -19.00
CA MET A 1 -3.62 -15.22 -20.32
C MET A 1 -3.86 -16.56 -21.03
N GLN A 2 -2.88 -17.20 -21.71
CA GLN A 2 -3.13 -18.42 -22.52
C GLN A 2 -3.93 -19.52 -21.77
N TYR A 3 -3.55 -19.82 -20.53
CA TYR A 3 -4.25 -20.76 -19.67
C TYR A 3 -5.75 -20.40 -19.48
N VAL A 4 -6.07 -19.13 -19.28
CA VAL A 4 -7.45 -18.65 -19.06
C VAL A 4 -8.30 -18.78 -20.33
N ALA A 5 -7.78 -18.39 -21.50
CA ALA A 5 -8.48 -18.55 -22.77
C ALA A 5 -8.70 -20.03 -23.17
N ALA A 6 -7.82 -20.93 -22.75
CA ALA A 6 -7.95 -22.36 -23.05
C ALA A 6 -8.98 -23.09 -22.16
N HIS A 7 -9.30 -22.55 -20.97
CA HIS A 7 -10.13 -23.24 -19.98
C HIS A 7 -11.38 -22.47 -19.53
N THR A 8 -11.60 -21.23 -20.00
CA THR A 8 -12.75 -20.40 -19.62
C THR A 8 -13.27 -19.56 -20.78
N CYS A 9 -14.50 -19.06 -20.64
CA CYS A 9 -15.08 -18.04 -21.52
C CYS A 9 -14.84 -16.60 -21.01
N VAL A 10 -13.87 -16.37 -20.12
CA VAL A 10 -13.54 -15.01 -19.66
C VAL A 10 -12.99 -14.20 -20.83
N PRO A 11 -13.54 -13.02 -21.13
CA PRO A 11 -13.07 -12.22 -22.26
C PRO A 11 -11.68 -11.69 -21.95
N ILE A 12 -10.68 -12.13 -22.72
CA ILE A 12 -9.30 -11.64 -22.65
C ILE A 12 -8.80 -11.33 -24.06
N PRO A 13 -7.87 -10.37 -24.25
CA PRO A 13 -7.28 -10.09 -25.55
C PRO A 13 -6.63 -11.34 -26.16
N LYS A 14 -6.92 -11.62 -27.43
CA LYS A 14 -6.20 -12.68 -28.16
C LYS A 14 -4.72 -12.35 -28.25
N LEU A 15 -3.87 -13.26 -27.79
CA LEU A 15 -2.43 -13.14 -27.96
C LEU A 15 -2.03 -13.49 -29.41
N TYR A 16 -1.20 -12.65 -30.02
CA TYR A 16 -0.64 -12.89 -31.35
C TYR A 16 0.79 -13.41 -31.26
N LYS A 17 1.64 -12.77 -30.46
CA LYS A 17 3.06 -13.12 -30.35
C LYS A 17 3.68 -12.68 -29.03
N ILE A 18 4.73 -13.38 -28.61
CA ILE A 18 5.60 -12.98 -27.50
C ILE A 18 7.00 -12.76 -28.11
N HIS A 19 7.59 -11.61 -27.84
CA HIS A 19 8.93 -11.24 -28.31
C HIS A 19 9.83 -11.12 -27.09
N ALA A 20 10.76 -12.06 -26.94
CA ALA A 20 11.81 -11.99 -25.92
C ALA A 20 13.06 -11.34 -26.52
N THR A 21 13.57 -10.31 -25.84
CA THR A 21 14.74 -9.53 -26.27
C THR A 21 15.67 -9.29 -25.08
N GLU A 22 16.89 -8.80 -25.32
CA GLU A 22 17.79 -8.36 -24.26
C GLU A 22 17.19 -7.23 -23.39
N CYS A 23 16.31 -6.41 -23.96
CA CYS A 23 15.61 -5.32 -23.27
C CYS A 23 14.35 -5.76 -22.52
N GLY A 24 13.99 -7.04 -22.56
CA GLY A 24 12.81 -7.60 -21.87
C GLY A 24 11.82 -8.31 -22.78
N ILE A 25 10.62 -8.54 -22.25
CA ILE A 25 9.53 -9.31 -22.88
C ILE A 25 8.43 -8.36 -23.35
N TYR A 26 8.11 -8.42 -24.65
CA TYR A 26 6.98 -7.69 -25.23
C TYR A 26 5.89 -8.68 -25.64
N ILE A 27 4.64 -8.38 -25.26
CA ILE A 27 3.47 -9.21 -25.57
C ILE A 27 2.61 -8.47 -26.60
N GLU A 28 2.52 -9.04 -27.79
CA GLU A 28 1.69 -8.55 -28.88
C GLU A 28 0.32 -9.24 -28.82
N MET A 29 -0.74 -8.44 -28.69
CA MET A 29 -2.10 -8.91 -28.44
C MET A 29 -3.15 -8.01 -29.09
N GLU A 30 -4.37 -8.52 -29.17
CA GLU A 30 -5.54 -7.85 -29.70
C GLU A 30 -5.82 -6.51 -29.03
N TYR A 31 -5.98 -5.47 -29.85
CA TYR A 31 -6.50 -4.19 -29.40
C TYR A 31 -8.02 -4.28 -29.23
N VAL A 32 -8.48 -4.34 -27.98
CA VAL A 32 -9.91 -4.45 -27.66
C VAL A 32 -10.54 -3.06 -27.60
N GLN A 33 -11.36 -2.73 -28.60
CA GLN A 33 -12.10 -1.46 -28.64
C GLN A 33 -13.04 -1.31 -27.43
N GLY A 34 -12.87 -0.23 -26.67
CA GLY A 34 -13.69 0.15 -25.51
C GLY A 34 -13.06 1.28 -24.69
N ARG A 35 -13.59 1.53 -23.48
CA ARG A 35 -12.97 2.38 -22.44
C ARG A 35 -12.65 1.51 -21.22
N THR A 36 -11.66 1.87 -20.41
CA THR A 36 -11.50 1.24 -19.09
C THR A 36 -12.72 1.55 -18.22
N LEU A 37 -13.11 0.62 -17.35
CA LEU A 37 -14.23 0.82 -16.42
C LEU A 37 -13.98 2.03 -15.52
N SER A 38 -12.74 2.23 -15.05
CA SER A 38 -12.33 3.44 -14.29
C SER A 38 -12.68 4.75 -15.01
N LYS A 39 -12.51 4.79 -16.33
CA LYS A 39 -12.86 5.95 -17.17
C LYS A 39 -14.34 5.98 -17.55
N ALA A 40 -15.08 4.88 -17.40
CA ALA A 40 -16.46 4.75 -17.84
C ALA A 40 -17.50 4.90 -16.72
N LEU A 41 -17.18 4.52 -15.47
CA LEU A 41 -18.10 4.52 -14.31
C LEU A 41 -18.92 5.81 -14.20
N CYS A 42 -18.26 6.98 -14.26
CA CYS A 42 -18.91 8.29 -14.21
C CYS A 42 -19.88 8.62 -15.37
N THR A 43 -19.99 7.74 -16.37
CA THR A 43 -20.87 7.87 -17.54
C THR A 43 -21.84 6.70 -17.72
N LEU A 44 -21.71 5.62 -16.95
CA LEU A 44 -22.64 4.49 -16.98
C LEU A 44 -23.89 4.81 -16.16
N SER A 45 -25.05 4.29 -16.55
CA SER A 45 -26.23 4.29 -15.68
C SER A 45 -26.09 3.23 -14.58
N THR A 46 -26.88 3.36 -13.50
CA THR A 46 -26.91 2.37 -12.42
C THR A 46 -27.14 0.94 -12.93
N ASP A 47 -28.04 0.76 -13.90
CA ASP A 47 -28.33 -0.55 -14.50
C ASP A 47 -27.15 -1.10 -15.33
N GLN A 48 -26.42 -0.21 -16.03
CA GLN A 48 -25.23 -0.58 -16.79
C GLN A 48 -24.07 -0.96 -15.87
N THR A 49 -23.85 -0.19 -14.80
CA THR A 49 -22.88 -0.53 -13.75
C THR A 49 -23.23 -1.88 -13.11
N ALA A 50 -24.50 -2.10 -12.74
CA ALA A 50 -24.95 -3.39 -12.22
C ALA A 50 -24.74 -4.55 -13.21
N SER A 51 -24.98 -4.33 -14.51
CA SER A 51 -24.68 -5.31 -15.56
C SER A 51 -23.20 -5.67 -15.64
N VAL A 52 -22.30 -4.68 -15.56
CA VAL A 52 -20.85 -4.90 -15.53
C VAL A 52 -20.46 -5.78 -14.34
N PHE A 53 -20.90 -5.45 -13.12
CA PHE A 53 -20.55 -6.23 -11.93
C PHE A 53 -21.18 -7.63 -11.92
N ALA A 54 -22.37 -7.81 -12.49
CA ALA A 54 -22.95 -9.15 -12.71
C ALA A 54 -22.14 -10.00 -13.70
N GLN A 55 -21.58 -9.41 -14.76
CA GLN A 55 -20.66 -10.10 -15.67
C GLN A 55 -19.33 -10.46 -14.97
N LEU A 56 -18.75 -9.52 -14.21
CA LEU A 56 -17.55 -9.78 -13.41
C LEU A 56 -17.78 -10.93 -12.41
N GLN A 57 -18.96 -11.02 -11.80
CA GLN A 57 -19.32 -12.13 -10.91
C GLN A 57 -19.25 -13.49 -11.62
N GLN A 58 -19.76 -13.57 -12.85
CA GLN A 58 -19.72 -14.79 -13.67
C GLN A 58 -18.28 -15.15 -14.07
N TYR A 59 -17.46 -14.16 -14.43
CA TYR A 59 -16.06 -14.40 -14.79
C TYR A 59 -15.20 -14.84 -13.60
N VAL A 60 -15.37 -14.20 -12.43
CA VAL A 60 -14.69 -14.60 -11.18
C VAL A 60 -15.13 -16.00 -10.76
N ALA A 61 -16.42 -16.35 -10.90
CA ALA A 61 -16.91 -17.70 -10.66
C ALA A 61 -16.27 -18.73 -11.62
N ALA A 62 -16.14 -18.39 -12.91
CA ALA A 62 -15.49 -19.25 -13.90
C ALA A 62 -14.00 -19.50 -13.60
N LEU A 63 -13.25 -18.47 -13.20
CA LEU A 63 -11.85 -18.62 -12.76
C LEU A 63 -11.75 -19.52 -11.51
N ARG A 64 -12.60 -19.30 -10.51
CA ARG A 64 -12.63 -20.07 -9.24
C ARG A 64 -13.13 -21.52 -9.41
N ALA A 65 -13.72 -21.85 -10.56
CA ALA A 65 -14.11 -23.21 -10.92
C ALA A 65 -12.96 -24.02 -11.53
N LEU A 66 -11.86 -23.38 -11.97
CA LEU A 66 -10.69 -24.07 -12.51
C LEU A 66 -10.02 -24.95 -11.44
N PRO A 67 -9.67 -26.20 -11.75
CA PRO A 67 -8.99 -27.10 -10.81
C PRO A 67 -7.50 -26.72 -10.69
N PRO A 68 -6.95 -26.52 -9.48
CA PRO A 68 -5.52 -26.29 -9.31
C PRO A 68 -4.71 -27.53 -9.71
N PRO A 69 -3.53 -27.38 -10.34
CA PRO A 69 -2.61 -28.49 -10.60
C PRO A 69 -2.22 -29.24 -9.33
N GLU A 70 -2.08 -28.51 -8.22
CA GLU A 70 -1.84 -29.05 -6.88
C GLU A 70 -2.66 -28.26 -5.84
N PRO A 71 -3.65 -28.88 -5.17
CA PRO A 71 -4.45 -28.20 -4.15
C PRO A 71 -3.61 -27.72 -2.97
N GLY A 72 -3.82 -26.47 -2.53
CA GLY A 72 -3.09 -25.88 -1.40
C GLY A 72 -1.72 -25.28 -1.75
N VAL A 73 -1.29 -25.34 -3.02
CA VAL A 73 -0.06 -24.71 -3.49
C VAL A 73 -0.31 -23.37 -4.17
N VAL A 74 0.37 -22.34 -3.68
CA VAL A 74 0.43 -21.01 -4.28
C VAL A 74 1.51 -20.99 -5.37
N SER A 75 1.13 -20.64 -6.60
CA SER A 75 1.99 -20.68 -7.78
C SER A 75 1.40 -19.88 -8.96
N SER A 76 2.20 -19.62 -10.00
CA SER A 76 1.67 -19.13 -11.28
C SER A 76 0.78 -20.17 -11.97
N ALA A 77 0.06 -19.77 -13.02
CA ALA A 77 -0.91 -20.62 -13.75
C ALA A 77 -0.41 -22.04 -14.09
N PHE A 78 0.88 -22.21 -14.41
CA PHE A 78 1.50 -23.48 -14.80
C PHE A 78 2.37 -24.13 -13.70
N GLY A 79 2.19 -23.77 -12.42
CA GLY A 79 2.97 -24.34 -11.33
C GLY A 79 4.42 -23.84 -11.24
N ASN A 80 4.77 -22.76 -11.94
CA ASN A 80 6.05 -22.06 -11.77
C ASN A 80 5.94 -21.00 -10.64
N PRO A 81 7.06 -20.42 -10.15
CA PRO A 81 7.04 -19.33 -9.19
C PRO A 81 6.06 -18.20 -9.59
N ALA A 82 5.34 -17.68 -8.60
CA ALA A 82 4.39 -16.58 -8.76
C ALA A 82 5.08 -15.22 -8.54
N HIS A 83 4.42 -14.14 -8.94
CA HIS A 83 4.84 -12.77 -8.72
C HIS A 83 3.60 -11.92 -8.42
N ASP A 84 3.67 -11.05 -7.41
CA ASP A 84 2.58 -10.18 -6.98
C ASP A 84 3.16 -8.95 -6.27
N GLY A 85 2.87 -7.74 -6.78
CA GLY A 85 3.38 -6.49 -6.21
C GLY A 85 2.96 -6.19 -4.77
N ARG A 86 1.94 -6.86 -4.22
CA ARG A 86 1.61 -6.81 -2.77
C ARG A 86 2.64 -7.56 -1.93
N ILE A 87 3.23 -8.62 -2.48
CA ILE A 87 4.31 -9.37 -1.85
C ILE A 87 5.66 -8.70 -2.12
N GLY A 88 5.90 -8.19 -3.33
CA GLY A 88 7.11 -7.43 -3.67
C GLY A 88 7.57 -7.69 -5.10
N ASN A 89 8.73 -7.15 -5.48
CA ASN A 89 9.27 -7.19 -6.84
C ASN A 89 10.00 -8.50 -7.22
N ARG A 90 9.80 -9.58 -6.47
CA ARG A 90 10.53 -10.86 -6.61
C ARG A 90 9.59 -12.05 -6.74
N PHE A 91 9.99 -13.01 -7.57
CA PHE A 91 9.29 -14.28 -7.72
C PHE A 91 9.33 -15.09 -6.41
N PHE A 92 8.25 -15.80 -6.11
CA PHE A 92 8.11 -16.64 -4.92
C PHE A 92 7.45 -17.98 -5.21
N GLY A 93 7.73 -18.97 -4.35
CA GLY A 93 7.14 -20.30 -4.44
C GLY A 93 7.65 -21.11 -5.65
N PRO A 94 6.93 -22.14 -6.12
CA PRO A 94 5.69 -22.67 -5.56
C PRO A 94 5.86 -23.04 -4.08
N MET A 95 4.83 -22.78 -3.27
CA MET A 95 4.86 -22.96 -1.81
C MET A 95 3.45 -23.23 -1.27
N SER A 96 3.33 -23.68 -0.02
CA SER A 96 2.01 -23.88 0.61
C SER A 96 1.29 -22.54 0.85
N VAL A 97 -0.04 -22.59 1.06
CA VAL A 97 -0.81 -21.43 1.58
C VAL A 97 -0.21 -20.91 2.88
N ASP A 98 0.18 -21.79 3.80
CA ASP A 98 0.75 -21.44 5.11
C ASP A 98 2.09 -20.68 4.96
N ASP A 99 2.95 -21.13 4.03
CA ASP A 99 4.23 -20.46 3.68
C ASP A 99 4.02 -19.12 2.97
N PHE A 100 3.01 -19.03 2.11
CA PHE A 100 2.67 -17.79 1.41
C PHE A 100 2.13 -16.75 2.39
N GLN A 101 1.22 -17.15 3.29
CA GLN A 101 0.76 -16.31 4.41
C GLN A 101 1.92 -15.94 5.34
N ALA A 102 2.88 -16.85 5.58
CA ALA A 102 4.10 -16.54 6.32
C ALA A 102 4.88 -15.43 5.64
N GLN A 103 5.06 -15.51 4.33
CA GLN A 103 5.73 -14.45 3.57
C GLN A 103 4.95 -13.13 3.61
N ALA A 104 3.61 -13.15 3.50
CA ALA A 104 2.75 -11.96 3.59
C ALA A 104 2.83 -11.23 4.95
N ARG A 105 3.23 -11.94 6.03
CA ARG A 105 3.53 -11.40 7.37
C ARG A 105 5.03 -11.25 7.68
N GLY A 106 5.89 -11.10 6.67
CA GLY A 106 7.34 -10.89 6.88
C GLY A 106 8.02 -12.07 7.58
N ARG A 107 7.48 -13.28 7.39
CA ARG A 107 7.87 -14.55 8.02
C ARG A 107 7.71 -14.62 9.55
N LEU A 108 7.05 -13.63 10.18
CA LEU A 108 6.79 -13.60 11.61
C LEU A 108 6.23 -14.94 12.12
N VAL A 109 6.87 -15.49 13.15
CA VAL A 109 6.47 -16.77 13.79
C VAL A 109 5.09 -16.66 14.42
N MET A 110 4.32 -17.75 14.39
CA MET A 110 2.89 -17.72 14.71
C MET A 110 2.58 -17.27 16.16
N GLU A 111 3.48 -17.54 17.10
CA GLU A 111 3.36 -17.07 18.48
C GLU A 111 3.29 -15.53 18.56
N ASP A 112 4.04 -14.82 17.73
CA ASP A 112 4.17 -13.36 17.76
C ASP A 112 3.10 -12.65 16.89
N VAL A 113 2.34 -13.37 16.04
CA VAL A 113 1.41 -12.75 15.07
C VAL A 113 0.28 -11.95 15.72
N HIS A 114 -0.09 -12.25 16.96
CA HIS A 114 -1.05 -11.46 17.73
C HIS A 114 -0.62 -9.97 17.88
N LEU A 115 0.67 -9.68 17.78
CA LEU A 115 1.24 -8.33 17.84
C LEU A 115 1.01 -7.53 16.55
N LEU A 116 0.82 -8.21 15.41
CA LEU A 116 0.33 -7.58 14.18
C LEU A 116 -1.17 -7.28 14.30
N GLY A 117 -1.93 -8.24 14.82
CA GLY A 117 -3.35 -8.11 15.15
C GLY A 117 -3.99 -9.49 15.32
N ASP A 118 -5.05 -9.57 16.14
CA ASP A 118 -5.77 -10.82 16.33
C ASP A 118 -6.50 -11.27 15.05
N GLU A 119 -6.87 -10.33 14.18
CA GLU A 119 -7.44 -10.55 12.84
C GLU A 119 -6.43 -11.30 11.96
N VAL A 120 -5.19 -10.78 11.88
CA VAL A 120 -4.08 -11.41 11.16
C VAL A 120 -3.81 -12.81 11.69
N ARG A 121 -3.82 -12.98 13.02
CA ARG A 121 -3.63 -14.28 13.66
C ARG A 121 -4.74 -15.27 13.30
N ARG A 122 -6.02 -14.87 13.36
CA ARG A 122 -7.16 -15.73 13.00
C ARG A 122 -7.06 -16.16 11.53
N VAL A 123 -6.94 -15.20 10.62
CA VAL A 123 -6.82 -15.44 9.16
C VAL A 123 -5.63 -16.34 8.84
N HIS A 124 -4.45 -16.10 9.44
CA HIS A 124 -3.27 -16.94 9.24
C HIS A 124 -3.26 -18.26 10.06
N THR A 125 -4.37 -18.63 10.68
CA THR A 125 -4.64 -19.99 11.19
C THR A 125 -5.81 -20.69 10.49
N THR A 126 -6.54 -19.98 9.62
CA THR A 126 -7.62 -20.54 8.80
C THR A 126 -7.03 -21.30 7.61
N ARG A 127 -7.62 -22.46 7.29
CA ARG A 127 -7.25 -23.23 6.10
C ARG A 127 -8.06 -22.75 4.89
N TYR A 128 -7.36 -22.32 3.83
CA TYR A 128 -7.97 -21.89 2.58
C TYR A 128 -7.69 -22.88 1.45
N ALA A 129 -8.67 -23.06 0.57
CA ALA A 129 -8.45 -23.69 -0.73
C ALA A 129 -7.66 -22.75 -1.65
N THR A 130 -6.89 -23.29 -2.60
CA THR A 130 -6.31 -22.50 -3.67
C THR A 130 -7.27 -22.37 -4.85
N LYS A 131 -7.33 -21.17 -5.41
CA LYS A 131 -8.20 -20.79 -6.52
C LYS A 131 -7.42 -20.03 -7.58
N PHE A 132 -7.85 -20.12 -8.83
CA PHE A 132 -7.31 -19.27 -9.89
C PHE A 132 -7.79 -17.84 -9.66
N THR A 133 -6.85 -16.92 -9.59
CA THR A 133 -7.04 -15.54 -9.18
C THR A 133 -6.26 -14.63 -10.12
N HIS A 134 -6.86 -13.52 -10.53
CA HIS A 134 -6.26 -12.49 -11.36
C HIS A 134 -5.17 -11.74 -10.59
N ALA A 135 -5.40 -11.50 -9.29
CA ALA A 135 -4.50 -10.77 -8.38
C ALA A 135 -4.21 -9.32 -8.81
N ASP A 136 -5.00 -8.78 -9.73
CA ASP A 136 -5.02 -7.34 -10.05
C ASP A 136 -6.36 -6.93 -10.70
N LEU A 137 -7.45 -7.54 -10.22
CA LEU A 137 -8.79 -7.21 -10.71
C LEU A 137 -9.17 -5.82 -10.20
N ALA A 138 -9.12 -4.82 -11.08
CA ALA A 138 -9.39 -3.42 -10.79
C ALA A 138 -10.13 -2.75 -11.96
N SER A 139 -10.83 -1.66 -11.71
CA SER A 139 -11.58 -0.88 -12.72
C SER A 139 -10.71 -0.40 -13.91
N ARG A 140 -9.42 -0.15 -13.70
CA ARG A 140 -8.45 0.16 -14.77
C ARG A 140 -8.18 -1.01 -15.72
N ASN A 141 -8.31 -2.25 -15.24
CA ASN A 141 -7.97 -3.49 -15.94
C ASN A 141 -9.19 -4.18 -16.61
N ILE A 142 -10.33 -3.49 -16.64
CA ILE A 142 -11.57 -3.97 -17.26
C ILE A 142 -11.92 -3.02 -18.39
N ILE A 143 -11.99 -3.52 -19.62
CA ILE A 143 -12.44 -2.76 -20.79
C ILE A 143 -13.94 -3.00 -20.99
N VAL A 144 -14.72 -1.93 -21.06
CA VAL A 144 -16.16 -1.96 -21.34
C VAL A 144 -16.50 -1.32 -22.68
N ARG A 145 -17.56 -1.82 -23.32
CA ARG A 145 -18.21 -1.22 -24.49
C ARG A 145 -19.49 -0.48 -24.07
N GLY A 146 -19.97 0.42 -24.94
CA GLY A 146 -21.20 1.16 -24.68
C GLY A 146 -22.38 0.20 -24.50
N GLY A 147 -23.11 0.35 -23.38
CA GLY A 147 -24.15 -0.60 -22.97
C GLY A 147 -23.92 -1.23 -21.59
N GLY A 148 -22.69 -1.18 -21.05
CA GLY A 148 -22.35 -1.87 -19.79
C GLY A 148 -21.86 -3.31 -20.01
N ASP A 149 -21.32 -3.60 -21.20
CA ASP A 149 -20.78 -4.92 -21.54
C ASP A 149 -19.27 -4.97 -21.32
N VAL A 150 -18.79 -5.98 -20.59
CA VAL A 150 -17.37 -6.26 -20.39
C VAL A 150 -16.78 -6.86 -21.65
N ALA A 151 -15.93 -6.08 -22.32
CA ALA A 151 -15.30 -6.46 -23.58
C ALA A 151 -13.99 -7.23 -23.40
N ALA A 152 -13.24 -6.95 -22.33
CA ALA A 152 -12.05 -7.72 -21.93
C ALA A 152 -11.64 -7.42 -20.48
N ILE A 153 -10.98 -8.39 -19.85
CA ILE A 153 -10.17 -8.23 -18.65
C ILE A 153 -8.70 -8.34 -19.06
N ILE A 154 -7.87 -7.38 -18.64
CA ILE A 154 -6.46 -7.21 -19.04
C ILE A 154 -5.52 -7.19 -17.82
N ASP A 155 -4.21 -7.15 -18.07
CA ASP A 155 -3.15 -7.10 -17.06
C ASP A 155 -3.09 -8.32 -16.10
N TRP A 156 -2.99 -9.50 -16.70
CA TRP A 156 -2.88 -10.78 -15.99
C TRP A 156 -1.48 -11.05 -15.41
N ALA A 157 -0.68 -10.02 -15.13
CA ALA A 157 0.74 -10.15 -14.77
C ALA A 157 0.97 -10.90 -13.45
N PHE A 158 0.06 -10.78 -12.49
CA PHE A 158 0.14 -11.44 -11.18
C PHE A 158 -0.70 -12.73 -11.08
N ALA A 159 -1.39 -13.12 -12.17
CA ALA A 159 -2.40 -14.16 -12.14
C ALA A 159 -1.84 -15.58 -11.88
N GLY A 160 -2.53 -16.34 -11.04
CA GLY A 160 -2.07 -17.65 -10.58
C GLY A 160 -3.02 -18.32 -9.61
N TRP A 161 -2.51 -19.33 -8.92
CA TRP A 161 -3.17 -20.06 -7.85
C TRP A 161 -2.83 -19.40 -6.52
N TYR A 162 -3.84 -18.90 -5.82
CA TYR A 162 -3.70 -18.17 -4.55
C TYR A 162 -4.74 -18.66 -3.53
N PRO A 163 -4.59 -18.33 -2.22
CA PRO A 163 -5.65 -18.57 -1.24
C PRO A 163 -6.96 -17.93 -1.70
N GLU A 164 -8.09 -18.58 -1.46
CA GLU A 164 -9.35 -18.16 -2.07
C GLU A 164 -9.86 -16.76 -1.67
N TYR A 165 -9.32 -16.14 -0.63
CA TYR A 165 -9.60 -14.74 -0.27
C TYR A 165 -8.81 -13.71 -1.10
N TRP A 166 -7.74 -14.12 -1.79
CA TRP A 166 -6.74 -13.21 -2.36
C TRP A 166 -7.31 -12.28 -3.42
N GLU A 167 -8.26 -12.74 -4.25
CA GLU A 167 -8.93 -11.87 -5.23
C GLU A 167 -9.70 -10.73 -4.56
N PHE A 168 -10.40 -11.01 -3.45
CA PHE A 168 -11.20 -10.02 -2.74
C PHE A 168 -10.30 -8.96 -2.10
N THR A 169 -9.25 -9.39 -1.39
CA THR A 169 -8.32 -8.46 -0.75
C THR A 169 -7.52 -7.66 -1.79
N LYS A 170 -7.07 -8.28 -2.87
CA LYS A 170 -6.38 -7.59 -3.98
C LYS A 170 -7.26 -6.61 -4.75
N ALA A 171 -8.56 -6.88 -4.91
CA ALA A 171 -9.49 -5.94 -5.52
C ALA A 171 -9.70 -4.65 -4.69
N HIS A 172 -9.32 -4.66 -3.40
CA HIS A 172 -9.30 -3.47 -2.53
C HIS A 172 -7.90 -2.88 -2.34
N TYR A 173 -6.85 -3.52 -2.88
CA TYR A 173 -5.46 -3.08 -2.72
C TYR A 173 -5.15 -1.84 -3.57
N VAL A 174 -4.82 -0.73 -2.91
CA VAL A 174 -4.46 0.56 -3.57
C VAL A 174 -5.61 1.14 -4.43
N VAL A 175 -6.88 0.78 -4.16
CA VAL A 175 -8.04 1.34 -4.88
C VAL A 175 -8.74 2.44 -4.07
N LEU A 176 -8.59 3.68 -4.52
CA LEU A 176 -9.25 4.87 -3.94
C LEU A 176 -10.68 5.10 -4.48
N GLU A 177 -11.08 4.42 -5.56
CA GLU A 177 -12.39 4.55 -6.18
C GLU A 177 -13.49 3.97 -5.28
N GLN A 178 -14.27 4.83 -4.62
CA GLN A 178 -15.33 4.37 -3.71
C GLN A 178 -16.41 3.56 -4.45
N GLU A 179 -16.82 3.98 -5.65
CA GLU A 179 -17.82 3.26 -6.45
C GLU A 179 -17.35 1.85 -6.84
N TRP A 180 -16.05 1.66 -7.11
CA TRP A 180 -15.48 0.32 -7.29
C TRP A 180 -15.58 -0.49 -5.99
N ASN A 181 -15.13 0.07 -4.86
CA ASN A 181 -15.12 -0.60 -3.56
C ASN A 181 -16.52 -1.04 -3.09
N ASP A 182 -17.54 -0.23 -3.35
CA ASP A 182 -18.93 -0.53 -2.99
C ASP A 182 -19.50 -1.65 -3.87
N ASN A 183 -19.22 -1.64 -5.19
CA ASN A 183 -19.79 -2.60 -6.13
C ASN A 183 -19.02 -3.93 -6.22
N VAL A 184 -17.69 -3.95 -6.10
CA VAL A 184 -16.89 -5.18 -6.28
C VAL A 184 -17.22 -6.27 -5.25
N ARG A 185 -17.72 -5.87 -4.08
CA ARG A 185 -18.30 -6.75 -3.04
C ARG A 185 -19.48 -7.60 -3.52
N THR A 186 -20.13 -7.22 -4.62
CA THR A 186 -21.20 -8.00 -5.25
C THR A 186 -20.67 -9.00 -6.28
N ALA A 187 -19.50 -8.73 -6.86
CA ALA A 187 -18.90 -9.53 -7.93
C ALA A 187 -17.89 -10.57 -7.42
N VAL A 188 -17.13 -10.26 -6.37
CA VAL A 188 -16.15 -11.19 -5.79
C VAL A 188 -16.71 -11.76 -4.48
N PRO A 189 -16.57 -13.07 -4.20
CA PRO A 189 -16.94 -13.64 -2.91
C PRO A 189 -16.30 -12.88 -1.75
N CYS A 190 -17.10 -12.60 -0.72
CA CYS A 190 -16.77 -11.62 0.31
C CYS A 190 -15.90 -12.22 1.42
N TYR A 191 -14.78 -11.55 1.74
CA TYR A 191 -13.78 -11.96 2.74
C TYR A 191 -13.32 -10.74 3.56
N GLU A 192 -14.25 -10.10 4.30
CA GLU A 192 -13.97 -8.86 5.04
C GLU A 192 -12.97 -9.03 6.19
N GLU A 193 -12.95 -10.19 6.85
CA GLU A 193 -11.99 -10.44 7.94
C GLU A 193 -10.57 -10.57 7.39
N GLU A 194 -10.42 -11.26 6.26
CA GLU A 194 -9.18 -11.33 5.49
C GLU A 194 -8.78 -9.97 4.91
N LEU A 195 -9.74 -9.13 4.50
CA LEU A 195 -9.45 -7.76 4.08
C LEU A 195 -8.91 -6.91 5.24
N VAL A 196 -9.49 -6.99 6.44
CA VAL A 196 -8.97 -6.28 7.61
C VAL A 196 -7.56 -6.79 7.97
N ALA A 197 -7.35 -8.10 7.96
CA ALA A 197 -6.03 -8.68 8.19
C ALA A 197 -5.00 -8.23 7.13
N GLU A 198 -5.35 -8.25 5.85
CA GLU A 198 -4.48 -7.78 4.78
C GLU A 198 -4.23 -6.27 4.87
N MET A 199 -5.23 -5.43 5.17
CA MET A 199 -5.03 -3.98 5.39
C MET A 199 -4.03 -3.68 6.51
N ILE A 200 -4.08 -4.44 7.63
CA ILE A 200 -3.09 -4.35 8.71
C ILE A 200 -1.68 -4.69 8.19
N LEU A 201 -1.56 -5.72 7.34
CA LEU A 201 -0.29 -6.11 6.74
C LEU A 201 0.19 -5.11 5.67
N TRP A 202 -0.70 -4.45 4.92
CA TRP A 202 -0.35 -3.41 3.95
C TRP A 202 0.27 -2.20 4.64
N GLU A 203 -0.26 -1.81 5.80
CA GLU A 203 0.27 -0.71 6.61
C GLU A 203 1.61 -1.08 7.27
N ARG A 204 1.69 -2.27 7.90
CA ARG A 204 2.82 -2.64 8.77
C ARG A 204 3.97 -3.31 8.03
N LEU A 205 3.68 -4.06 6.96
CA LEU A 205 4.61 -4.90 6.22
C LEU A 205 4.38 -4.75 4.70
N PRO A 206 4.60 -3.55 4.14
CA PRO A 206 4.58 -3.34 2.70
C PRO A 206 5.70 -4.15 2.04
N GLU A 207 5.37 -4.84 0.94
CA GLU A 207 6.31 -5.64 0.13
C GLU A 207 7.25 -6.58 0.93
N PRO A 208 6.74 -7.51 1.75
CA PRO A 208 7.54 -8.34 2.65
C PRO A 208 8.44 -9.38 1.93
N GLY A 209 8.28 -9.53 0.61
CA GLY A 209 9.16 -10.30 -0.29
C GLY A 209 10.21 -9.45 -1.03
N THR A 210 10.18 -8.11 -0.93
CA THR A 210 11.26 -7.28 -1.47
C THR A 210 12.53 -7.46 -0.62
N ALA A 211 13.70 -7.50 -1.28
CA ALA A 211 14.98 -7.57 -0.59
C ALA A 211 15.32 -6.21 0.03
N MET A 212 15.74 -6.18 1.29
CA MET A 212 16.00 -4.95 2.03
C MET A 212 17.24 -5.08 2.92
N THR A 213 18.09 -4.05 2.92
CA THR A 213 19.17 -3.91 3.89
C THR A 213 18.81 -2.77 4.85
N SER A 214 18.66 -3.06 6.13
CA SER A 214 18.44 -2.05 7.17
C SER A 214 19.70 -1.83 8.00
N TYR A 215 19.91 -0.59 8.43
CA TYR A 215 21.05 -0.17 9.23
C TYR A 215 20.51 0.40 10.55
N ARG A 216 20.75 -0.30 11.67
CA ARG A 216 20.29 0.11 13.00
C ARG A 216 21.41 -0.12 14.01
N ASP A 217 21.73 0.92 14.79
CA ASP A 217 22.68 0.87 15.91
C ASP A 217 24.06 0.29 15.56
N GLY A 218 24.55 0.57 14.34
CA GLY A 218 25.82 0.07 13.81
C GLY A 218 25.75 -1.36 13.22
N VAL A 219 24.61 -2.03 13.35
CA VAL A 219 24.36 -3.37 12.79
C VAL A 219 23.70 -3.24 11.42
N ILE A 220 24.28 -3.93 10.43
CA ILE A 220 23.67 -4.16 9.12
C ILE A 220 22.81 -5.42 9.23
N ARG A 221 21.54 -5.32 8.85
CA ARG A 221 20.62 -6.45 8.78
C ARG A 221 20.14 -6.60 7.34
N GLU A 222 20.34 -7.79 6.79
CA GLU A 222 19.83 -8.12 5.46
C GLU A 222 18.55 -8.96 5.58
N HIS A 223 17.54 -8.56 4.84
CA HIS A 223 16.38 -9.36 4.51
C HIS A 223 16.51 -9.75 3.03
N PRO A 224 16.73 -11.04 2.69
CA PRO A 224 17.11 -11.43 1.34
C PRO A 224 15.93 -11.32 0.35
N GLY A 225 14.70 -11.13 0.84
CA GLY A 225 13.47 -11.11 0.05
C GLY A 225 12.93 -12.51 -0.23
N SER A 226 11.99 -12.59 -1.16
CA SER A 226 11.41 -13.83 -1.64
C SER A 226 12.19 -14.42 -2.81
N PHE A 227 12.10 -15.75 -2.96
CA PHE A 227 12.76 -16.50 -4.02
C PHE A 227 11.87 -17.67 -4.49
N PRO A 228 12.10 -18.17 -5.72
CA PRO A 228 11.67 -19.49 -6.12
C PRO A 228 12.07 -20.57 -5.11
N SER A 229 11.20 -21.56 -4.89
CA SER A 229 11.48 -22.62 -3.92
C SER A 229 12.67 -23.49 -4.34
N ALA A 230 13.46 -23.96 -3.37
CA ALA A 230 14.65 -24.77 -3.64
C ALA A 230 14.32 -26.08 -4.40
N ALA A 231 13.12 -26.64 -4.18
CA ALA A 231 12.61 -27.77 -4.94
C ALA A 231 12.42 -27.43 -6.43
N TRP A 232 11.80 -26.28 -6.74
CA TRP A 232 11.64 -25.82 -8.12
C TRP A 232 12.98 -25.48 -8.76
N LEU A 233 13.89 -24.78 -8.08
CA LEU A 233 15.23 -24.44 -8.58
C LEU A 233 16.07 -25.68 -8.92
N LYS A 234 15.92 -26.76 -8.15
CA LYS A 234 16.55 -28.05 -8.42
C LYS A 234 15.91 -28.76 -9.62
N ALA A 235 14.58 -28.73 -9.72
CA ALA A 235 13.84 -29.36 -10.81
C ALA A 235 14.01 -28.63 -12.17
N SER A 236 14.15 -27.30 -12.16
CA SER A 236 14.30 -26.47 -13.36
C SER A 236 15.73 -26.43 -13.93
N GLY A 237 16.70 -27.09 -13.27
CA GLY A 237 18.10 -27.16 -13.71
C GLY A 237 18.92 -25.89 -13.47
N PHE A 238 18.34 -24.84 -12.88
CA PHE A 238 19.03 -23.56 -12.61
C PHE A 238 20.26 -23.70 -11.72
N TYR A 239 20.34 -24.75 -10.88
CA TYR A 239 21.52 -25.08 -10.07
C TYR A 239 22.79 -25.44 -10.86
N ALA A 240 22.71 -25.67 -12.18
CA ALA A 240 23.84 -26.05 -13.02
C ALA A 240 24.74 -24.87 -13.47
N SER A 241 24.30 -23.62 -13.29
CA SER A 241 25.10 -22.41 -13.49
C SER A 241 25.51 -21.78 -12.15
N LYS A 242 26.71 -21.20 -12.10
CA LYS A 242 27.36 -20.70 -10.87
C LYS A 242 26.45 -19.75 -10.06
N PRO A 243 26.54 -19.73 -8.72
CA PRO A 243 25.76 -18.83 -7.85
C PRO A 243 26.32 -17.38 -7.82
N CYS A 244 26.85 -16.89 -8.94
CA CYS A 244 27.24 -15.50 -9.10
C CYS A 244 26.29 -14.85 -10.10
N CYS A 245 25.52 -13.87 -9.64
CA CYS A 245 24.57 -13.11 -10.42
C CYS A 245 23.44 -13.97 -11.00
N LEU A 246 22.39 -14.20 -10.20
CA LEU A 246 21.05 -13.96 -10.77
C LEU A 246 21.11 -12.54 -11.36
N PRO A 247 20.87 -12.33 -12.66
CA PRO A 247 20.73 -10.97 -13.16
C PRO A 247 19.58 -10.35 -12.38
N GLU A 248 19.79 -9.16 -11.83
CA GLU A 248 18.67 -8.39 -11.32
C GLU A 248 17.65 -8.28 -12.45
N PRO A 249 16.38 -8.67 -12.25
CA PRO A 249 15.36 -8.39 -13.23
C PRO A 249 15.17 -6.88 -13.26
N VAL A 250 15.93 -6.19 -14.13
CA VAL A 250 15.70 -4.81 -14.53
C VAL A 250 14.44 -4.79 -15.40
N ILE A 251 13.32 -5.10 -14.76
CA ILE A 251 11.99 -4.87 -15.30
C ILE A 251 11.65 -3.45 -14.88
N PHE A 252 11.85 -2.51 -15.80
CA PHE A 252 11.21 -1.20 -15.71
C PHE A 252 9.70 -1.40 -15.82
N ILE A 253 9.05 -1.62 -14.67
CA ILE A 253 7.64 -1.27 -14.51
C ILE A 253 7.62 0.26 -14.37
N PRO A 254 6.78 0.99 -15.13
CA PRO A 254 6.64 2.43 -14.94
C PRO A 254 6.33 2.73 -13.47
N HIS A 255 7.02 3.70 -12.88
CA HIS A 255 6.60 4.25 -11.61
C HIS A 255 5.12 4.65 -11.74
N LEU A 256 4.29 4.20 -10.79
CA LEU A 256 2.98 4.79 -10.51
C LEU A 256 3.19 6.21 -10.00
N TYR A 257 3.44 7.12 -10.95
CA TYR A 257 3.06 8.51 -10.80
C TYR A 257 1.59 8.62 -11.16
N ASP A 258 0.79 9.16 -10.24
CA ASP A 258 -0.50 9.74 -10.62
C ASP A 258 -0.26 10.81 -11.70
N ASP A 259 -1.06 10.77 -12.77
CA ASP A 259 -0.99 11.73 -13.86
C ASP A 259 -1.30 13.16 -13.37
N LEU A 260 -0.27 13.92 -13.01
CA LEU A 260 -0.28 15.36 -13.25
C LEU A 260 -0.12 15.58 -14.75
N ALA A 261 -1.25 15.60 -15.46
CA ALA A 261 -1.32 15.93 -16.87
C ALA A 261 -0.81 17.37 -17.10
N VAL A 262 0.46 17.48 -17.49
CA VAL A 262 1.03 18.70 -18.08
C VAL A 262 0.88 18.58 -19.59
N GLU A 263 -0.13 19.24 -20.15
CA GLU A 263 -0.26 19.37 -21.60
C GLU A 263 0.92 20.16 -22.17
N LEU A 264 1.79 19.48 -22.92
CA LEU A 264 2.78 20.12 -23.78
C LEU A 264 2.29 20.09 -25.23
N PRO A 265 2.03 21.25 -25.88
CA PRO A 265 1.56 21.29 -27.25
C PRO A 265 2.71 21.04 -28.23
N LEU A 266 2.92 19.78 -28.59
CA LEU A 266 3.86 19.40 -29.65
C LEU A 266 3.24 19.61 -31.04
N HIS A 267 3.26 20.85 -31.50
CA HIS A 267 3.20 21.15 -32.93
C HIS A 267 4.47 20.62 -33.61
N ILE A 268 4.34 19.57 -34.42
CA ILE A 268 5.36 19.15 -35.37
C ILE A 268 4.71 19.07 -36.76
N GLU A 269 5.11 19.98 -37.66
CA GLU A 269 4.79 19.89 -39.08
C GLU A 269 5.59 18.76 -39.75
N PRO A 270 5.03 18.05 -40.73
CA PRO A 270 5.76 16.99 -41.43
C PRO A 270 6.74 17.56 -42.48
N PRO A 271 8.05 17.22 -42.43
CA PRO A 271 8.97 17.55 -43.52
C PRO A 271 8.64 16.72 -44.77
N ARG A 272 8.82 17.36 -45.94
CA ARG A 272 8.42 16.83 -47.25
C ARG A 272 9.41 15.79 -47.81
N ALA A 273 8.84 14.77 -48.46
CA ALA A 273 9.34 14.02 -49.63
C ALA A 273 10.86 13.77 -49.81
N GLY A 274 11.27 12.50 -49.78
CA GLY A 274 12.53 11.99 -50.33
C GLY A 274 12.31 10.69 -51.12
N TYR A 275 12.71 10.67 -52.40
CA TYR A 275 12.43 9.60 -53.36
C TYR A 275 13.50 8.47 -53.35
N CYS A 276 13.08 7.21 -53.15
CA CYS A 276 13.67 5.97 -53.72
C CYS A 276 12.78 4.77 -53.33
N GLY A 277 12.48 3.77 -54.15
CA GLY A 277 12.73 3.59 -55.58
C GLY A 277 12.87 2.11 -55.96
N ARG A 278 11.89 1.54 -56.69
CA ARG A 278 11.87 0.18 -57.32
C ARG A 278 11.68 -1.01 -56.34
N PHE A 279 11.03 -2.14 -56.67
CA PHE A 279 10.30 -2.59 -57.89
C PHE A 279 9.33 -3.75 -57.54
N CYS A 280 8.25 -3.92 -58.33
CA CYS A 280 7.35 -5.11 -58.52
C CYS A 280 6.80 -5.93 -57.30
N GLY A 281 5.54 -6.39 -57.31
CA GLY A 281 4.56 -6.41 -58.41
C GLY A 281 3.11 -6.71 -58.01
N THR A 282 2.26 -6.73 -59.04
CA THR A 282 0.79 -6.92 -59.10
C THR A 282 0.30 -8.27 -58.53
N VAL A 283 -0.98 -8.49 -58.17
CA VAL A 283 -2.19 -8.56 -59.04
C VAL A 283 -3.54 -8.49 -58.25
N ALA A 284 -4.53 -7.78 -58.80
CA ALA A 284 -6.03 -7.89 -58.74
C ALA A 284 -6.77 -8.33 -57.43
N SER A 285 -7.70 -7.51 -56.87
CA SER A 285 -9.17 -7.45 -57.15
C SER A 285 -10.03 -8.47 -56.35
N SER A 286 -11.31 -8.27 -55.99
CA SER A 286 -12.31 -7.25 -56.37
C SER A 286 -13.50 -7.15 -55.38
N LYS A 287 -14.09 -5.95 -55.26
CA LYS A 287 -15.55 -5.62 -55.33
C LYS A 287 -16.61 -6.22 -54.36
N ASP A 288 -17.27 -5.27 -53.69
CA ASP A 288 -18.72 -4.92 -53.72
C ASP A 288 -19.81 -5.73 -52.97
N LEU A 289 -20.86 -4.96 -52.61
CA LEU A 289 -22.25 -5.31 -52.23
C LEU A 289 -22.53 -5.84 -50.79
N GLU A 290 -23.70 -5.58 -50.18
CA GLU A 290 -24.55 -4.37 -50.16
C GLU A 290 -25.59 -4.46 -49.01
N SER A 291 -26.40 -3.42 -48.84
CA SER A 291 -27.46 -3.22 -47.83
C SER A 291 -28.53 -4.32 -47.69
N GLY A 292 -29.16 -4.42 -46.51
CA GLY A 292 -30.44 -5.11 -46.31
C GLY A 292 -31.17 -4.68 -45.02
N ALA A 293 -32.24 -3.90 -45.13
CA ALA A 293 -33.07 -3.44 -44.01
C ALA A 293 -34.51 -4.01 -44.06
N ARG A 294 -35.16 -4.19 -42.89
CA ARG A 294 -36.64 -4.23 -42.63
C ARG A 294 -36.93 -4.59 -41.15
N THR A 295 -37.42 -3.68 -40.29
CA THR A 295 -38.83 -3.27 -40.00
C THR A 295 -39.67 -4.18 -39.06
N ALA A 296 -39.77 -3.74 -37.80
CA ALA A 296 -40.99 -3.49 -36.99
C ALA A 296 -42.15 -4.51 -36.83
N ARG A 297 -42.52 -4.78 -35.55
CA ARG A 297 -43.86 -4.75 -34.86
C ARG A 297 -43.68 -5.36 -33.45
N THR A 298 -43.87 -4.66 -32.31
CA THR A 298 -45.09 -4.16 -31.61
C THR A 298 -46.03 -5.22 -31.01
N GLU A 299 -46.61 -4.89 -29.85
CA GLU A 299 -47.68 -5.58 -29.07
C GLU A 299 -47.25 -6.74 -28.12
N THR A 300 -47.80 -6.94 -26.91
CA THR A 300 -48.47 -6.08 -25.89
C THR A 300 -48.45 -6.83 -24.54
N MET A 301 -48.57 -6.14 -23.39
CA MET A 301 -48.90 -6.78 -22.09
C MET A 301 -50.41 -7.09 -21.96
N PRO A 302 -50.80 -7.95 -21.01
CA PRO A 302 -51.65 -7.41 -19.95
C PRO A 302 -51.27 -7.82 -18.51
N THR A 303 -51.97 -7.18 -17.56
CA THR A 303 -51.69 -7.04 -16.12
C THR A 303 -52.38 -8.05 -15.19
N ALA A 304 -51.91 -8.06 -13.93
CA ALA A 304 -52.68 -8.02 -12.66
C ALA A 304 -52.61 -9.24 -11.72
N GLY A 305 -52.52 -8.97 -10.41
CA GLY A 305 -52.58 -9.99 -9.35
C GLY A 305 -52.00 -9.56 -7.99
N ARG A 306 -52.68 -8.69 -7.23
CA ARG A 306 -52.37 -8.43 -5.80
C ARG A 306 -53.02 -9.50 -4.91
N LEU A 307 -52.39 -9.85 -3.78
CA LEU A 307 -53.08 -10.05 -2.50
C LEU A 307 -52.13 -9.99 -1.29
N HIS A 308 -52.56 -9.29 -0.24
CA HIS A 308 -51.87 -9.21 1.06
C HIS A 308 -52.24 -10.41 1.96
N ARG A 309 -51.38 -10.71 2.95
CA ARG A 309 -51.81 -10.73 4.37
C ARG A 309 -50.64 -10.69 5.37
N HIS A 310 -50.86 -9.97 6.47
CA HIS A 310 -50.02 -9.96 7.66
C HIS A 310 -50.27 -11.19 8.54
N MET A 311 -49.27 -11.57 9.35
CA MET A 311 -49.45 -11.81 10.79
C MET A 311 -48.20 -11.31 11.55
N ALA A 312 -48.37 -10.92 12.81
CA ALA A 312 -47.31 -10.33 13.62
C ALA A 312 -47.45 -10.73 15.11
N THR A 313 -46.32 -10.83 15.81
CA THR A 313 -46.14 -10.79 17.28
C THR A 313 -46.77 -11.92 18.14
N PRO A 314 -46.42 -12.06 19.45
CA PRO A 314 -45.31 -11.46 20.22
C PRO A 314 -44.45 -12.53 20.97
N TRP A 315 -43.41 -12.11 21.70
CA TRP A 315 -43.22 -12.29 23.17
C TRP A 315 -41.83 -11.76 23.60
N THR A 316 -41.73 -11.21 24.81
CA THR A 316 -40.60 -10.44 25.38
C THR A 316 -40.25 -10.98 26.80
N PRO A 317 -39.43 -10.31 27.66
CA PRO A 317 -37.98 -10.10 27.62
C PRO A 317 -37.27 -10.59 28.93
N PHE A 318 -36.15 -9.94 29.34
CA PHE A 318 -35.23 -10.21 30.50
C PHE A 318 -34.10 -11.23 30.20
N LEU A 319 -32.86 -11.11 30.71
CA LEU A 319 -32.30 -10.26 31.80
C LEU A 319 -30.84 -9.80 31.51
N ARG A 320 -30.38 -8.76 32.22
CA ARG A 320 -29.01 -8.20 32.19
C ARG A 320 -27.95 -9.14 32.80
N ALA A 321 -26.69 -9.09 32.32
CA ALA A 321 -25.48 -8.79 33.12
C ALA A 321 -24.18 -8.80 32.27
N HIS A 322 -23.14 -8.11 32.78
CA HIS A 322 -21.73 -8.14 32.33
C HIS A 322 -21.39 -7.68 30.90
N THR A 323 -21.51 -6.38 30.65
CA THR A 323 -20.49 -5.65 29.88
C THR A 323 -19.30 -5.37 30.79
N GLN A 324 -18.21 -6.15 30.64
CA GLN A 324 -16.92 -5.89 31.28
C GLN A 324 -16.00 -5.23 30.23
N ASP A 325 -15.15 -4.30 30.67
CA ASP A 325 -14.39 -3.42 29.79
C ASP A 325 -13.55 -4.14 28.72
N LYS A 326 -13.61 -3.62 27.50
CA LYS A 326 -12.66 -3.93 26.41
C LYS A 326 -12.10 -2.63 25.84
N HIS A 327 -11.34 -1.90 26.67
CA HIS A 327 -10.43 -0.87 26.17
C HIS A 327 -9.26 -1.56 25.46
N ALA A 328 -9.24 -1.47 24.13
CA ALA A 328 -8.21 -2.08 23.30
C ALA A 328 -6.89 -1.29 23.38
N LEU A 329 -5.89 -1.93 23.96
CA LEU A 329 -4.52 -1.46 24.14
C LEU A 329 -3.72 -1.78 22.86
N LEU A 330 -3.42 -0.80 22.02
CA LEU A 330 -2.56 -0.97 20.84
C LEU A 330 -1.67 0.26 20.64
N SER A 331 -0.35 0.05 20.63
CA SER A 331 0.67 1.10 20.49
C SER A 331 1.71 0.76 19.40
N GLY A 332 2.50 1.75 18.99
CA GLY A 332 3.58 1.67 18.01
C GLY A 332 3.16 1.59 16.54
N CYS A 333 3.84 2.26 15.61
CA CYS A 333 4.75 3.41 15.67
C CYS A 333 4.68 4.04 14.26
N TRP A 334 4.66 5.35 14.01
CA TRP A 334 5.43 6.49 14.50
C TRP A 334 4.51 7.74 14.42
N GLY A 335 4.22 8.61 15.44
CA GLY A 335 3.01 9.52 15.61
C GLY A 335 2.94 11.10 15.38
N LEU A 336 2.08 11.61 14.46
CA LEU A 336 1.50 12.92 13.99
C LEU A 336 0.35 12.69 12.94
N ASN A 337 -0.78 12.14 13.37
CA ASN A 337 -2.09 12.56 12.85
C ASN A 337 -3.07 12.47 14.03
N LEU A 338 -3.58 13.61 14.48
CA LEU A 338 -4.46 13.72 15.64
C LEU A 338 -5.92 13.76 15.22
N SER A 339 -6.64 12.64 15.34
CA SER A 339 -8.09 12.64 15.19
C SER A 339 -8.76 13.24 16.44
N ARG A 340 -9.13 14.53 16.35
CA ARG A 340 -10.09 15.26 17.21
C ARG A 340 -10.14 14.83 18.70
N TRP A 341 -9.38 15.50 19.55
CA TRP A 341 -9.87 15.78 20.91
C TRP A 341 -10.77 17.03 20.85
N ARG A 342 -12.04 16.89 21.23
CA ARG A 342 -12.91 18.02 21.61
C ARG A 342 -13.55 17.67 22.95
N SER A 343 -13.33 18.52 23.94
CA SER A 343 -14.06 18.48 25.20
C SER A 343 -15.57 18.63 24.94
N THR A 344 -16.37 17.82 25.64
CA THR A 344 -17.82 17.79 25.48
C THR A 344 -18.49 18.99 26.13
N THR A 345 -18.98 19.92 25.33
CA THR A 345 -20.21 20.69 25.58
C THR A 345 -21.08 20.70 24.32
N ALA A 346 -22.40 20.74 24.50
CA ALA A 346 -23.36 20.19 23.53
C ALA A 346 -23.81 21.15 22.42
N ALA A 347 -24.04 20.61 21.19
CA ALA A 347 -25.26 20.81 20.38
C ALA A 347 -25.17 20.17 18.96
N THR A 348 -26.11 19.27 18.65
CA THR A 348 -26.72 18.92 17.35
C THR A 348 -25.99 19.08 15.99
N SER A 349 -26.00 17.97 15.22
CA SER A 349 -26.16 17.83 13.74
C SER A 349 -25.02 17.09 13.00
N PRO A 350 -25.29 16.24 11.97
CA PRO A 350 -24.32 15.24 11.47
C PRO A 350 -23.71 15.54 10.08
N LYS A 351 -22.79 14.65 9.68
CA LYS A 351 -22.02 14.55 8.41
C LYS A 351 -20.70 15.33 8.35
N ALA A 352 -19.60 14.59 8.37
CA ALA A 352 -18.32 14.99 7.80
C ALA A 352 -17.58 13.75 7.26
N THR A 353 -17.27 13.80 5.98
CA THR A 353 -16.50 12.88 5.14
C THR A 353 -15.24 12.29 5.80
N ARG A 354 -15.02 10.99 5.62
CA ARG A 354 -13.80 10.27 6.06
C ARG A 354 -12.84 10.15 4.88
N ALA A 355 -11.86 11.05 4.80
CA ALA A 355 -10.83 11.01 3.76
C ALA A 355 -9.83 9.86 4.02
N ALA A 356 -9.33 9.26 2.94
CA ALA A 356 -8.24 8.28 2.95
C ALA A 356 -6.87 8.96 2.77
N SER A 357 -5.81 8.14 2.75
CA SER A 357 -4.38 8.41 2.45
C SER A 357 -3.51 9.14 3.50
N SER A 358 -2.80 8.37 4.33
CA SER A 358 -1.32 8.30 4.31
C SER A 358 -0.82 7.11 5.16
N THR A 359 0.33 6.52 4.78
CA THR A 359 0.81 5.19 5.22
C THR A 359 1.91 5.22 6.29
N THR A 360 2.01 6.33 7.02
CA THR A 360 2.88 6.46 8.19
C THR A 360 2.19 7.38 9.18
N ARG A 361 2.45 7.21 10.47
CA ARG A 361 1.64 7.83 11.49
C ARG A 361 2.19 9.15 12.07
N PRO A 362 3.17 9.93 11.54
CA PRO A 362 4.66 10.16 11.81
C PRO A 362 5.28 10.74 13.14
N ALA A 363 6.32 10.14 13.77
CA ALA A 363 6.77 10.49 15.15
C ALA A 363 7.65 11.76 15.36
N TRP A 364 7.63 12.28 16.61
CA TRP A 364 8.53 13.32 17.11
C TRP A 364 9.83 12.75 17.72
N GLY A 365 10.91 13.53 17.60
CA GLY A 365 12.20 13.30 18.25
C GLY A 365 13.13 14.52 18.10
N VAL A 366 14.25 14.53 18.82
CA VAL A 366 15.23 15.63 18.81
C VAL A 366 16.34 15.34 17.80
N LEU A 367 16.63 16.29 16.91
CA LEU A 367 17.73 16.22 15.95
C LEU A 367 18.76 17.31 16.27
N VAL A 368 19.98 16.91 16.62
CA VAL A 368 21.11 17.83 16.84
C VAL A 368 22.00 17.84 15.60
N VAL A 369 22.22 19.03 15.03
CA VAL A 369 23.04 19.24 13.84
C VAL A 369 24.26 20.11 14.22
N PRO A 370 25.50 19.62 14.09
CA PRO A 370 26.69 20.41 14.42
C PRO A 370 26.82 21.69 13.56
N LYS A 371 27.24 22.79 14.18
CA LYS A 371 27.60 24.03 13.46
C LYS A 371 28.81 23.77 12.54
N GLN A 372 28.79 24.36 11.35
CA GLN A 372 29.88 24.27 10.39
C GLN A 372 30.97 25.28 10.75
N PRO A 373 32.26 24.88 10.83
CA PRO A 373 33.33 25.85 11.06
C PRO A 373 33.40 26.83 9.89
N ALA A 374 33.53 28.13 10.21
CA ALA A 374 33.45 29.23 9.24
C ALA A 374 34.53 29.20 8.14
N SER A 375 35.56 28.35 8.28
CA SER A 375 36.68 28.16 7.37
C SER A 375 36.55 26.98 6.40
N ALA A 376 35.45 26.21 6.43
CA ALA A 376 35.24 25.07 5.54
C ALA A 376 35.07 25.52 4.06
N PRO A 377 35.90 25.07 3.09
CA PRO A 377 35.93 25.66 1.73
C PRO A 377 34.70 25.42 0.85
N ASP A 378 33.75 24.58 1.26
CA ASP A 378 32.62 24.19 0.42
C ASP A 378 31.29 24.22 1.18
N ARG A 379 30.35 25.04 0.70
CA ARG A 379 28.97 25.13 1.21
C ARG A 379 28.07 24.01 0.67
N LYS A 380 28.58 23.11 -0.19
CA LYS A 380 27.85 22.00 -0.83
C LYS A 380 28.45 20.61 -0.57
N ALA A 381 29.28 20.44 0.45
CA ALA A 381 29.80 19.12 0.83
C ALA A 381 28.65 18.21 1.34
N PRO A 382 28.36 17.06 0.70
CA PRO A 382 27.29 16.17 1.14
C PRO A 382 27.69 15.42 2.41
N GLY A 383 26.78 15.33 3.38
CA GLY A 383 26.95 14.48 4.57
C GLY A 383 27.12 15.22 5.91
N ARG A 384 26.24 16.18 6.21
CA ARG A 384 26.07 16.67 7.59
C ARG A 384 25.65 15.51 8.50
N LYS A 385 26.58 15.03 9.31
CA LYS A 385 26.39 14.01 10.34
C LYS A 385 25.70 14.64 11.55
N ALA A 386 24.37 14.50 11.60
CA ALA A 386 23.54 14.89 12.74
C ALA A 386 23.41 13.72 13.74
N HIS A 387 22.73 13.97 14.85
CA HIS A 387 22.43 12.98 15.89
C HIS A 387 20.94 13.06 16.22
N ALA A 388 20.23 11.92 16.13
CA ALA A 388 18.79 11.85 16.37
C ALA A 388 18.49 11.05 17.65
N PHE A 389 17.58 11.56 18.47
CA PHE A 389 17.23 11.04 19.78
C PHE A 389 15.71 10.99 19.94
N GLU A 390 15.18 9.87 20.43
CA GLU A 390 13.74 9.63 20.47
C GLU A 390 13.35 8.63 21.57
N ALA A 391 12.15 8.77 22.12
CA ALA A 391 11.44 7.66 22.76
C ALA A 391 10.51 6.98 21.76
N THR A 392 10.54 5.66 21.76
CA THR A 392 9.87 4.83 20.75
C THR A 392 9.42 3.52 21.37
N ASP A 393 8.25 3.03 20.98
CA ASP A 393 7.77 1.69 21.25
C ASP A 393 7.91 0.78 20.01
N ALA A 394 8.60 1.26 18.97
CA ALA A 394 8.77 0.54 17.72
C ALA A 394 9.45 -0.83 17.92
N SER A 395 8.92 -1.80 17.21
CA SER A 395 9.39 -3.18 17.14
C SER A 395 9.61 -3.53 15.66
N GLU A 396 10.67 -4.27 15.36
CA GLU A 396 10.98 -4.77 14.01
C GLU A 396 10.93 -6.30 14.03
N ILE A 397 10.73 -6.92 12.87
CA ILE A 397 10.92 -8.37 12.72
C ILE A 397 12.43 -8.61 12.57
N ASP A 398 12.99 -9.42 13.46
CA ASP A 398 14.37 -9.87 13.38
C ASP A 398 14.52 -10.88 12.22
N SER A 399 15.36 -10.58 11.22
CA SER A 399 15.42 -11.39 9.99
C SER A 399 16.09 -12.76 10.14
N ALA A 400 16.71 -13.06 11.29
CA ALA A 400 17.33 -14.35 11.58
C ALA A 400 16.40 -15.26 12.40
N THR A 401 15.70 -14.69 13.38
CA THR A 401 14.80 -15.43 14.29
C THR A 401 13.33 -15.36 13.90
N PHE A 402 12.96 -14.43 13.01
CA PHE A 402 11.59 -14.07 12.65
C PHE A 402 10.67 -13.77 13.84
N ARG A 403 11.24 -13.24 14.92
CA ARG A 403 10.53 -12.73 16.11
C ARG A 403 10.53 -11.21 16.15
N MET A 404 9.59 -10.64 16.88
CA MET A 404 9.57 -9.20 17.12
C MET A 404 10.66 -8.78 18.13
N THR A 405 11.45 -7.77 17.80
CA THR A 405 12.58 -7.31 18.64
C THR A 405 12.15 -6.62 19.94
N ASN A 406 10.92 -6.12 19.98
CA ASN A 406 10.27 -5.52 21.15
C ASN A 406 8.81 -6.04 21.21
N PRO A 407 8.58 -7.28 21.68
CA PRO A 407 7.26 -7.91 21.59
C PRO A 407 6.28 -7.35 22.63
N SER A 408 6.77 -6.80 23.76
CA SER A 408 5.93 -6.08 24.72
C SER A 408 5.52 -4.68 24.25
N MET A 409 6.07 -4.21 23.12
CA MET A 409 5.89 -2.85 22.60
C MET A 409 6.22 -1.80 23.67
N ASP A 410 7.19 -2.04 24.53
CA ASP A 410 7.52 -1.11 25.61
C ASP A 410 8.27 0.11 25.08
N TRP A 411 8.08 1.25 25.74
CA TRP A 411 8.82 2.46 25.42
C TRP A 411 10.29 2.26 25.77
N TRP A 412 11.16 2.57 24.82
CA TRP A 412 12.61 2.60 24.99
C TRP A 412 13.20 3.85 24.36
N TYR A 413 14.38 4.23 24.84
CA TYR A 413 15.14 5.36 24.32
C TYR A 413 16.06 4.88 23.19
N ARG A 414 15.97 5.51 22.02
CA ARG A 414 16.84 5.24 20.87
C ARG A 414 17.66 6.47 20.49
N ALA A 415 18.95 6.24 20.28
CA ALA A 415 19.93 7.27 19.89
C ALA A 415 20.66 6.84 18.62
N ARG A 416 20.42 7.54 17.51
CA ARG A 416 21.07 7.30 16.21
C ARG A 416 22.10 8.38 15.96
N LEU A 417 23.38 8.02 16.06
CA LEU A 417 24.50 8.96 15.86
C LEU A 417 24.95 8.97 14.40
N HIS A 418 25.45 10.11 13.93
CA HIS A 418 25.97 10.32 12.57
C HIS A 418 24.95 10.09 11.44
N VAL A 419 23.66 10.34 11.69
CA VAL A 419 22.61 10.28 10.67
C VAL A 419 22.78 11.41 9.67
N ASN A 420 22.58 11.14 8.38
CA ASN A 420 22.55 12.19 7.38
C ASN A 420 21.18 12.87 7.41
N ALA A 421 21.14 14.14 7.85
CA ALA A 421 19.90 14.91 8.00
C ALA A 421 19.16 15.18 6.69
N GLU A 422 19.84 15.09 5.54
CA GLU A 422 19.31 15.42 4.21
C GLU A 422 18.88 14.19 3.40
N LEU A 423 19.46 13.00 3.68
CA LEU A 423 19.15 11.75 2.94
C LEU A 423 18.00 10.92 3.54
N SER A 424 17.46 11.29 4.69
CA SER A 424 16.28 10.61 5.26
C SER A 424 15.01 11.04 4.52
N LEU A 425 14.62 10.25 3.53
CA LEU A 425 13.46 10.43 2.65
C LEU A 425 12.08 10.48 3.36
N ARG A 426 12.05 10.42 4.71
CA ARG A 426 10.81 10.35 5.52
C ARG A 426 10.62 11.51 6.51
N PHE A 427 11.47 12.54 6.51
CA PHE A 427 11.24 13.73 7.35
C PHE A 427 10.14 14.64 6.76
N LEU A 428 9.11 14.95 7.55
CA LEU A 428 8.10 15.96 7.19
C LEU A 428 8.69 17.38 7.17
N GLY A 429 9.46 17.72 8.20
CA GLY A 429 10.04 19.04 8.43
C GLY A 429 10.89 19.09 9.71
N GLN A 430 11.52 20.23 9.97
CA GLN A 430 12.40 20.48 11.11
C GLN A 430 12.04 21.84 11.74
N LEU A 431 11.75 21.84 13.05
CA LEU A 431 11.46 23.05 13.82
C LEU A 431 12.61 23.30 14.81
N VAL A 432 13.39 24.36 14.57
CA VAL A 432 14.58 24.70 15.36
C VAL A 432 14.18 25.52 16.58
N VAL A 433 14.52 25.04 17.78
CA VAL A 433 14.10 25.64 19.07
C VAL A 433 15.22 26.30 19.87
N GLY A 434 16.49 26.02 19.59
CA GLY A 434 17.63 26.56 20.32
C GLY A 434 18.98 26.14 19.73
N GLU A 435 20.06 26.44 20.46
CA GLU A 435 21.44 26.14 20.07
C GLU A 435 22.20 25.57 21.27
N ILE A 436 22.96 24.50 21.05
CA ILE A 436 23.76 23.87 22.12
C ILE A 436 25.14 24.57 22.20
N PRO A 437 25.62 24.96 23.39
CA PRO A 437 26.93 25.59 23.57
C PRO A 437 28.11 24.74 23.08
N GLU A 438 29.24 25.40 22.79
CA GLU A 438 30.49 24.71 22.46
C GLU A 438 31.04 23.95 23.68
N GLY A 439 31.15 22.63 23.56
CA GLY A 439 31.58 21.73 24.64
C GLY A 439 30.56 20.62 24.93
N ASP A 440 29.28 20.99 25.03
CA ASP A 440 28.22 20.07 25.46
C ASP A 440 27.69 19.16 24.33
N GLY A 441 27.88 19.58 23.08
CA GLY A 441 27.39 18.88 21.88
C GLY A 441 28.09 17.56 21.51
N SER A 442 28.84 16.92 22.42
CA SER A 442 29.49 15.63 22.11
C SER A 442 28.45 14.50 21.95
N PRO A 443 28.61 13.57 20.99
CA PRO A 443 27.61 12.51 20.74
C PRO A 443 27.28 11.67 21.97
N GLU A 444 28.30 11.41 22.80
CA GLU A 444 28.23 10.65 24.04
C GLU A 444 27.50 11.43 25.15
N ALA A 445 27.80 12.72 25.33
CA ALA A 445 27.11 13.56 26.30
C ALA A 445 25.63 13.74 25.94
N LEU A 446 25.32 14.01 24.67
CA LEU A 446 23.93 14.12 24.18
C LEU A 446 23.16 12.81 24.37
N LYS A 447 23.79 11.65 24.12
CA LYS A 447 23.19 10.33 24.37
C LYS A 447 22.89 10.11 25.87
N LEU A 448 23.80 10.51 26.75
CA LEU A 448 23.60 10.43 28.20
C LEU A 448 22.57 11.45 28.71
N PHE A 449 22.47 12.61 28.07
CA PHE A 449 21.51 13.65 28.40
C PHE A 449 20.08 13.24 28.05
N PHE A 450 19.80 12.98 26.77
CA PHE A 450 18.46 12.58 26.34
C PHE A 450 18.03 11.22 26.90
N GLY A 451 18.98 10.34 27.24
CA GLY A 451 18.71 9.09 27.95
C GLY A 451 18.21 9.25 29.40
N LYS A 452 18.30 10.44 30.00
CA LYS A 452 17.69 10.77 31.31
C LYS A 452 16.25 11.26 31.22
N VAL A 453 15.78 11.65 30.03
CA VAL A 453 14.41 12.16 29.84
C VAL A 453 13.42 11.02 30.07
N PRO A 454 12.46 11.15 31.02
CA PRO A 454 11.55 10.06 31.38
C PRO A 454 10.80 9.49 30.19
N LEU A 455 10.83 8.16 30.03
CA LEU A 455 10.11 7.47 28.97
C LEU A 455 8.59 7.56 29.18
N PRO A 456 7.79 7.63 28.10
CA PRO A 456 6.34 7.69 28.21
C PRO A 456 5.74 6.48 28.94
N ILE A 457 4.71 6.73 29.73
CA ILE A 457 3.97 5.70 30.47
C ILE A 457 2.74 5.28 29.66
N LYS A 458 2.54 3.97 29.47
CA LYS A 458 1.34 3.41 28.82
C LYS A 458 0.10 3.56 29.73
N ASN A 459 -1.08 3.65 29.14
CA ASN A 459 -2.38 3.63 29.83
C ASN A 459 -2.63 4.80 30.81
N THR A 460 -1.99 5.94 30.58
CA THR A 460 -2.32 7.19 31.28
C THR A 460 -3.48 7.93 30.59
N ASP A 461 -4.17 8.78 31.34
CA ASP A 461 -5.04 9.82 30.80
C ASP A 461 -4.54 11.19 31.31
N PRO A 462 -4.08 12.10 30.43
CA PRO A 462 -3.93 11.94 28.98
C PRO A 462 -2.88 10.90 28.60
N GLN A 463 -3.03 10.28 27.42
CA GLN A 463 -2.11 9.25 26.94
C GLN A 463 -0.75 9.85 26.55
N GLN A 464 0.33 9.32 27.12
CA GLN A 464 1.69 9.75 26.81
C GLN A 464 2.27 9.04 25.57
N GLY A 465 3.24 9.68 24.91
CA GLY A 465 4.01 9.07 23.82
C GLY A 465 5.22 9.90 23.38
N CYS A 466 5.72 9.67 22.16
CA CYS A 466 6.88 10.37 21.60
C CYS A 466 6.77 11.90 21.62
N VAL A 467 5.56 12.46 21.48
CA VAL A 467 5.29 13.90 21.64
C VAL A 467 5.58 14.35 23.07
N THR A 468 5.01 13.67 24.08
CA THR A 468 5.26 13.97 25.51
C THR A 468 6.75 13.91 25.83
N TRP A 469 7.44 12.85 25.40
CA TRP A 469 8.89 12.72 25.60
C TRP A 469 9.67 13.86 24.94
N SER A 470 9.27 14.27 23.73
CA SER A 470 9.94 15.36 23.01
C SER A 470 9.71 16.72 23.68
N ILE A 471 8.52 16.97 24.24
CA ILE A 471 8.26 18.17 25.06
C ILE A 471 9.11 18.13 26.34
N SER A 472 9.17 17.00 27.06
CA SER A 472 10.05 16.84 28.23
C SER A 472 11.55 16.93 27.88
N ALA A 473 11.94 16.57 26.66
CA ALA A 473 13.30 16.77 26.18
C ALA A 473 13.60 18.27 25.94
N VAL A 474 12.66 19.03 25.37
CA VAL A 474 12.78 20.49 25.23
C VAL A 474 12.79 21.18 26.61
N GLU A 475 11.94 20.74 27.55
CA GLU A 475 11.95 21.20 28.94
C GLU A 475 13.30 20.93 29.63
N ALA A 476 13.91 19.77 29.39
CA ALA A 476 15.24 19.47 29.87
C ALA A 476 16.30 20.39 29.24
N MET A 477 16.21 20.67 27.93
CA MET A 477 17.12 21.60 27.25
C MET A 477 16.95 23.05 27.72
N GLN A 478 15.75 23.46 28.17
CA GLN A 478 15.53 24.76 28.83
C GLN A 478 16.21 24.84 30.20
N LYS A 479 16.36 23.71 30.92
CA LYS A 479 17.02 23.66 32.24
C LYS A 479 18.55 23.67 32.16
N GLU A 480 19.13 23.39 30.99
CA GLU A 480 20.57 23.50 30.71
C GLU A 480 20.91 24.79 29.93
N ASP A 481 19.98 25.74 29.81
CA ASP A 481 20.10 26.99 29.02
C ASP A 481 20.41 26.80 27.51
N TRP A 482 20.26 25.59 26.95
CA TRP A 482 20.43 25.31 25.51
C TRP A 482 19.24 25.76 24.65
N VAL A 483 18.06 25.90 25.27
CA VAL A 483 16.83 26.37 24.65
C VAL A 483 16.28 27.50 25.52
N ARG A 484 15.91 28.63 24.90
CA ARG A 484 15.31 29.76 25.63
C ARG A 484 13.98 29.35 26.26
N ALA A 485 13.65 29.94 27.41
CA ALA A 485 12.34 29.76 28.03
C ALA A 485 11.21 30.25 27.11
N PHE A 486 10.18 29.41 26.94
CA PHE A 486 8.92 29.70 26.28
C PHE A 486 7.85 28.70 26.76
N ASP A 487 6.57 29.04 26.57
CA ASP A 487 5.45 28.16 26.90
C ASP A 487 5.48 26.86 26.07
N LEU A 488 5.66 25.73 26.77
CA LEU A 488 5.78 24.41 26.16
C LEU A 488 4.45 23.85 25.62
N GLU A 489 3.31 24.27 26.18
CA GLU A 489 2.00 23.88 25.67
C GLU A 489 1.65 24.66 24.41
N ALA A 490 1.95 25.96 24.37
CA ALA A 490 1.84 26.77 23.14
C ALA A 490 2.78 26.24 22.04
N PHE A 491 4.04 25.94 22.38
CA PHE A 491 4.99 25.32 21.44
C PHE A 491 4.50 23.96 20.92
N LYS A 492 3.93 23.12 21.79
CA LYS A 492 3.35 21.83 21.38
C LYS A 492 2.27 22.03 20.32
N ASP A 493 1.34 22.96 20.55
CA ASP A 493 0.24 23.24 19.61
C ASP A 493 0.76 23.86 18.29
N ASP A 494 1.73 24.78 18.34
CA ASP A 494 2.40 25.36 17.15
C ASP A 494 3.13 24.29 16.32
N ALA A 495 3.84 23.37 16.97
CA ALA A 495 4.59 22.30 16.33
C ALA A 495 3.67 21.21 15.74
N LEU A 496 2.52 20.95 16.38
CA LEU A 496 1.44 20.14 15.80
C LEU A 496 0.88 20.80 14.54
N ALA A 497 0.56 22.09 14.58
CA ALA A 497 0.03 22.83 13.43
C ALA A 497 1.03 22.91 12.25
N TYR A 498 2.32 23.10 12.56
CA TYR A 498 3.40 23.03 11.56
C TYR A 498 3.44 21.67 10.86
N ALA A 499 3.35 20.57 11.63
CA ALA A 499 3.36 19.23 11.07
C ALA A 499 2.11 18.91 10.23
N ASP A 500 0.92 19.31 10.69
CA ASP A 500 -0.34 19.18 9.95
C ASP A 500 -0.28 19.89 8.57
N ASP A 501 0.46 21.01 8.47
CA ASP A 501 0.74 21.64 7.19
C ASP A 501 1.76 20.84 6.34
N ARG A 502 2.89 20.44 6.93
CA ARG A 502 3.94 19.68 6.24
C ARG A 502 3.46 18.33 5.67
N ILE A 503 2.42 17.72 6.25
CA ILE A 503 1.76 16.49 5.74
C ILE A 503 1.11 16.71 4.36
N LYS A 504 0.78 17.94 3.97
CA LYS A 504 0.21 18.29 2.66
C LYS A 504 1.21 18.11 1.49
N GLY A 505 2.45 17.72 1.77
CA GLY A 505 3.46 17.38 0.76
C GLY A 505 3.87 18.60 -0.06
N GLU A 506 3.66 18.55 -1.37
CA GLU A 506 3.91 19.66 -2.30
C GLU A 506 2.93 20.83 -2.12
N LYS A 507 1.79 20.60 -1.45
CA LYS A 507 0.77 21.62 -1.15
C LYS A 507 0.96 22.28 0.22
N ALA A 508 2.04 21.96 0.94
CA ALA A 508 2.38 22.58 2.21
C ALA A 508 2.89 24.01 2.01
N THR A 509 2.44 24.94 2.83
CA THR A 509 2.91 26.34 2.85
C THR A 509 4.10 26.53 3.79
N GLU A 510 4.25 25.66 4.78
CA GLU A 510 5.34 25.68 5.75
C GLU A 510 6.64 25.11 5.18
N PRO A 511 7.81 25.75 5.41
CA PRO A 511 9.09 25.28 4.89
C PRO A 511 9.57 24.01 5.59
N LYS A 512 10.40 23.20 4.90
CA LYS A 512 11.04 22.01 5.49
C LYS A 512 11.94 22.30 6.70
N LEU A 513 12.37 23.54 6.89
CA LEU A 513 13.12 24.03 8.04
C LEU A 513 12.48 25.35 8.50
N LYS A 514 12.03 25.40 9.75
CA LYS A 514 11.42 26.58 10.40
C LYS A 514 12.14 26.86 11.72
N TYR A 515 12.29 28.11 12.10
CA TYR A 515 12.80 28.51 13.42
C TYR A 515 11.63 28.89 14.32
N TYR A 516 11.63 28.43 15.58
CA TYR A 516 10.56 28.70 16.52
C TYR A 516 10.74 30.04 17.23
N THR A 517 9.95 31.03 16.80
CA THR A 517 10.02 32.41 17.29
C THR A 517 8.99 32.71 18.39
N GLY A 518 8.50 31.70 19.11
CA GLY A 518 7.41 31.80 20.09
C GLY A 518 7.51 32.96 21.10
N THR A 519 6.36 33.40 21.58
CA THR A 519 6.19 34.51 22.52
C THR A 519 6.87 34.23 23.85
N GLU A 520 7.58 35.23 24.37
CA GLU A 520 8.27 35.14 25.67
C GLU A 520 7.27 34.97 26.82
N SER A 521 7.56 34.04 27.72
CA SER A 521 6.87 33.94 29.01
C SER A 521 7.38 35.07 29.92
N THR A 522 6.49 36.01 30.25
CA THR A 522 6.73 37.12 31.20
C THR A 522 6.95 36.64 32.62
#